data_AF-A0A9E2EVN2-F1
#
_entry.id   AF-A0A9E2EVN2-F1
#
_cell.length_a   1.000
_cell.length_b   1.000
_cell.length_c   1.000
_cell.angle_alpha   90.00
_cell.angle_beta   90.00
_cell.angle_gamma   90.00
#
_symmetry.space_group_name_H-M   'P 1'
#
loop_
_entity.id
_entity.type
_entity.pdbx_description
1 polymer ?
#
loop_
_entity_poly.entity_id
_entity_poly.type
_entity_poly.pdbx_seq_one_letter_code
_entity_poly.pdbx_strand_id
1 'polypeptide(L)'
;TDVSIESLYSNWLIGYSSLLGPIAGIMVVDYFLVRKQQFNVLALYRDNAGYPAWNLPGFIAFFVPVALTLVALTTGKIGWFYDYGWFTGSILGGVIYYLVSRRRP
;
A
#
# COMPACT_ATOMS: atom_id res chain seq x y z
N THR A 1 -29.93 15.65 -10.82
CA THR A 1 -29.82 14.39 -10.06
C THR A 1 -28.61 13.57 -10.49
N ASP A 2 -28.14 13.70 -11.73
CA ASP A 2 -26.98 12.96 -12.26
C ASP A 2 -25.63 13.29 -11.59
N VAL A 3 -25.41 14.57 -11.24
CA VAL A 3 -24.20 15.05 -10.53
C VAL A 3 -23.97 14.35 -9.18
N SER A 4 -25.03 13.85 -8.54
CA SER A 4 -24.92 13.16 -7.25
C SER A 4 -24.34 11.74 -7.38
N ILE A 5 -24.64 11.05 -8.47
CA ILE A 5 -24.20 9.67 -8.67
C ILE A 5 -22.76 9.64 -9.19
N GLU A 6 -22.40 10.56 -10.08
CA GLU A 6 -21.02 10.72 -10.57
C GLU A 6 -20.04 11.06 -9.44
N SER A 7 -20.45 11.94 -8.53
CA SER A 7 -19.64 12.30 -7.36
C SER A 7 -19.49 11.13 -6.37
N LEU A 8 -20.54 10.33 -6.17
CA LEU A 8 -20.45 9.10 -5.36
C LEU A 8 -19.46 8.09 -5.96
N TYR A 9 -19.56 7.81 -7.26
CA TYR A 9 -18.62 6.90 -7.93
C TYR A 9 -17.18 7.41 -7.89
N SER A 10 -16.98 8.70 -8.15
CA SER A 10 -15.64 9.32 -8.14
C SER A 10 -15.01 9.25 -6.75
N ASN A 11 -15.76 9.62 -5.71
CA ASN A 11 -15.28 9.56 -4.33
C ASN A 11 -14.98 8.12 -3.89
N TRP A 12 -15.83 7.16 -4.29
CA TRP A 12 -15.59 5.75 -4.02
C TRP A 12 -14.32 5.26 -4.71
N LEU A 13 -14.12 5.62 -5.98
CA LEU A 13 -12.96 5.21 -6.76
C LEU A 13 -11.66 5.80 -6.20
N ILE A 14 -11.67 7.08 -5.81
CA ILE A 14 -10.51 7.74 -5.19
C ILE A 14 -10.20 7.09 -3.85
N GLY A 15 -11.21 6.90 -3.00
CA GLY A 15 -11.07 6.22 -1.72
C GLY A 15 -10.50 4.81 -1.88
N TYR A 16 -11.07 3.99 -2.76
CA TYR A 16 -10.58 2.66 -3.06
C TYR A 16 -9.14 2.66 -3.61
N SER A 17 -8.85 3.54 -4.56
CA SER A 17 -7.53 3.68 -5.17
C SER A 17 -6.46 4.09 -4.15
N SER A 18 -6.83 4.94 -3.18
CA SER A 18 -5.94 5.38 -2.10
C SER A 18 -5.54 4.24 -1.15
N LEU A 19 -6.39 3.22 -0.99
CA LEU A 19 -6.09 2.03 -0.21
C LEU A 19 -5.25 1.01 -1.00
N LEU A 20 -5.46 0.93 -2.33
CA LEU A 20 -4.67 0.05 -3.19
C LEU A 20 -3.26 0.55 -3.43
N GLY A 21 -3.04 1.86 -3.42
CA GLY A 21 -1.72 2.48 -3.61
C GLY A 21 -0.63 1.85 -2.73
N PRO A 22 -0.75 1.87 -1.39
CA PRO A 22 0.22 1.27 -0.49
C PRO A 22 0.55 -0.19 -0.82
N ILE A 23 -0.45 -1.00 -1.18
CA ILE A 23 -0.25 -2.40 -1.55
C ILE A 23 0.61 -2.50 -2.82
N ALA A 24 0.28 -1.72 -3.86
CA ALA A 24 1.06 -1.68 -5.09
C ALA A 24 2.53 -1.28 -4.82
N GLY A 25 2.74 -0.23 -4.03
CA GLY A 25 4.09 0.21 -3.62
C GLY A 25 4.88 -0.86 -2.88
N ILE A 26 4.25 -1.53 -1.92
CA ILE A 26 4.85 -2.64 -1.17
C ILE A 26 5.26 -3.77 -2.10
N MET A 27 4.37 -4.20 -3.01
CA MET A 27 4.65 -5.30 -3.94
C MET A 27 5.81 -4.99 -4.89
N VAL A 28 5.83 -3.77 -5.44
CA VAL A 28 6.92 -3.31 -6.32
C VAL A 28 8.26 -3.33 -5.57
N VAL A 29 8.30 -2.75 -4.37
CA VAL A 29 9.53 -2.71 -3.57
C VAL A 29 9.96 -4.10 -3.11
N ASP A 30 9.03 -4.95 -2.67
CA ASP A 30 9.32 -6.32 -2.25
C ASP A 30 9.97 -7.12 -3.38
N TYR A 31 9.37 -7.07 -4.57
CA TYR A 31 9.87 -7.85 -5.70
C TYR A 31 11.18 -7.29 -6.24
N PHE A 32 11.23 -6.01 -6.60
CA PHE A 32 12.37 -5.45 -7.34
C PHE A 32 13.55 -5.07 -6.44
N LEU A 33 13.31 -4.54 -5.24
CA LEU A 33 14.38 -3.99 -4.39
C LEU A 33 14.80 -4.92 -3.26
N VAL A 34 13.84 -5.51 -2.54
CA VAL A 34 14.13 -6.38 -1.38
C VAL A 34 14.58 -7.76 -1.86
N ARG A 35 13.77 -8.41 -2.71
CA ARG A 35 14.02 -9.77 -3.21
C ARG A 35 14.80 -9.82 -4.51
N LYS A 36 15.08 -8.67 -5.13
CA LYS A 36 15.87 -8.56 -6.37
C LYS A 36 15.38 -9.52 -7.47
N GLN A 37 14.07 -9.63 -7.62
CA GLN A 37 13.39 -10.49 -8.58
C GLN A 37 13.63 -12.00 -8.38
N GLN A 38 14.10 -12.42 -7.20
CA GLN A 38 14.35 -13.82 -6.85
C GLN A 38 13.19 -14.36 -6.00
N PHE A 39 12.17 -14.94 -6.64
CA PHE A 39 11.13 -15.71 -5.96
C PHE A 39 11.27 -17.20 -6.23
N ASN A 40 11.21 -18.01 -5.16
CA ASN A 40 11.05 -19.45 -5.31
C ASN A 40 9.56 -19.77 -5.45
N VAL A 41 9.13 -19.98 -6.70
CA VAL A 41 7.73 -20.23 -7.04
C VAL A 41 7.19 -21.47 -6.33
N LEU A 42 7.97 -22.55 -6.22
CA LEU A 42 7.51 -23.77 -5.52
C LEU A 42 7.29 -23.54 -4.02
N ALA A 43 8.15 -22.73 -3.40
CA ALA A 43 8.04 -22.42 -1.98
C ALA A 43 6.83 -21.51 -1.66
N LEU A 44 6.30 -20.74 -2.62
CA LEU A 44 5.06 -19.98 -2.43
C LEU A 44 3.83 -20.89 -2.22
N TYR A 45 3.87 -22.15 -2.67
CA TYR A 45 2.79 -23.13 -2.50
C TYR A 45 3.01 -24.06 -1.29
N ARG A 46 4.01 -23.78 -0.44
CA ARG A 46 4.37 -24.62 0.70
C ARG A 46 4.40 -23.81 1.99
N ASP A 47 3.81 -24.37 3.03
CA ASP A 47 3.93 -23.81 4.37
C ASP A 47 5.38 -23.90 4.86
N ASN A 48 5.81 -22.89 5.61
CA ASN A 48 7.15 -22.79 6.23
C ASN A 48 8.35 -22.85 5.26
N ALA A 49 8.15 -22.58 3.97
CA ALA A 49 9.21 -22.62 2.95
C ALA A 49 9.93 -21.25 2.74
N GLY A 50 10.14 -20.49 3.82
CA GLY A 50 10.81 -19.17 3.76
C GLY A 50 9.89 -17.98 3.43
N TYR A 51 8.59 -18.22 3.26
CA TYR A 51 7.56 -17.20 3.14
C TYR A 51 6.62 -17.28 4.34
N PRO A 52 6.80 -16.43 5.37
CA PRO A 52 5.94 -16.48 6.55
C PRO A 52 4.51 -16.06 6.19
N ALA A 53 3.51 -16.73 6.79
CA ALA A 53 2.09 -16.40 6.60
C ALA A 53 1.76 -14.94 6.96
N TRP A 54 2.52 -14.36 7.89
CA TRP A 54 2.35 -12.98 8.36
C TRP A 54 3.57 -12.13 8.06
N ASN A 55 3.37 -11.06 7.28
CA ASN A 55 4.42 -10.09 6.98
C ASN A 55 4.20 -8.79 7.79
N LEU A 56 4.70 -8.76 9.02
CA LEU A 56 4.59 -7.58 9.90
C LEU A 56 5.10 -6.26 9.25
N PRO A 57 6.27 -6.23 8.56
CA PRO A 57 6.69 -5.08 7.76
C PRO A 57 5.65 -4.64 6.73
N GLY A 58 5.02 -5.60 6.05
CA GLY A 58 3.94 -5.34 5.10
C GLY A 58 2.73 -4.67 5.75
N PHE A 59 2.31 -5.15 6.92
CA PHE A 59 1.21 -4.52 7.66
C PHE A 59 1.55 -3.10 8.10
N ILE A 60 2.75 -2.86 8.64
CA ILE A 60 3.18 -1.52 9.05
C ILE A 60 3.21 -0.58 7.82
N ALA A 61 3.79 -1.04 6.72
CA ALA A 61 3.87 -0.29 5.47
C ALA A 61 2.51 -0.01 4.83
N PHE A 62 1.50 -0.84 5.10
CA PHE A 62 0.13 -0.63 4.64
C PHE A 62 -0.65 0.32 5.55
N PHE A 63 -0.66 0.06 6.87
CA PHE A 63 -1.51 0.80 7.80
C PHE A 63 -1.05 2.24 8.03
N VAL A 64 0.25 2.55 7.92
CA VAL A 64 0.75 3.92 8.12
C VAL A 64 0.23 4.89 7.05
N PRO A 65 0.38 4.62 5.73
CA PRO A 65 -0.24 5.46 4.70
C PRO A 65 -1.76 5.50 4.79
N VAL A 66 -2.42 4.37 5.08
CA VAL A 66 -3.89 4.32 5.21
C VAL A 66 -4.38 5.22 6.35
N ALA A 67 -3.72 5.19 7.50
CA ALA A 67 -4.06 6.08 8.60
C ALA A 67 -3.90 7.56 8.21
N LEU A 68 -2.86 7.89 7.44
CA LEU A 68 -2.66 9.25 6.95
C LEU A 68 -3.73 9.67 5.94
N THR A 69 -4.16 8.76 5.05
CA THR A 69 -5.30 8.97 4.15
C THR A 69 -6.59 9.25 4.91
N LEU A 70 -6.87 8.49 5.98
CA LEU A 70 -8.06 8.72 6.82
C LEU A 70 -7.99 10.06 7.55
N VAL A 71 -6.82 10.46 8.03
CA VAL A 71 -6.62 11.79 8.62
C VAL A 71 -6.82 12.90 7.59
N ALA A 72 -6.30 12.73 6.37
CA ALA A 72 -6.50 13.69 5.27
C ALA A 72 -7.99 13.87 4.94
N LEU A 73 -8.72 12.76 4.83
CA LEU A 73 -10.17 12.71 4.58
C LEU A 73 -10.98 13.40 5.68
N THR A 74 -10.71 13.08 6.95
CA THR A 74 -11.53 13.53 8.08
C THR A 74 -11.23 14.96 8.50
N THR A 75 -9.98 15.41 8.38
CA THR A 75 -9.58 16.75 8.83
C THR A 75 -9.56 17.79 7.71
N GLY A 76 -9.47 17.37 6.44
CA GLY A 76 -9.31 18.26 5.29
C GLY A 76 -7.99 19.02 5.23
N LYS A 77 -7.09 18.87 6.22
CA LYS A 77 -5.84 19.64 6.33
C LYS A 77 -4.77 19.22 5.33
N ILE A 78 -4.88 18.01 4.79
CA ILE A 78 -3.90 17.41 3.87
C ILE A 78 -4.64 16.83 2.65
N GLY A 79 -5.58 17.60 2.08
CA GLY A 79 -6.42 17.16 0.95
C GLY A 79 -5.62 16.58 -0.21
N TRP A 80 -4.48 17.20 -0.56
CA TRP A 80 -3.58 16.70 -1.61
C TRP A 80 -3.11 15.26 -1.38
N PHE A 81 -2.97 14.82 -0.13
CA PHE A 81 -2.57 13.44 0.17
C PHE A 81 -3.66 12.45 -0.20
N TYR A 82 -4.94 12.84 -0.05
CA TYR A 82 -6.10 12.06 -0.46
C TYR A 82 -6.36 12.18 -1.97
N ASP A 83 -6.30 13.38 -2.54
CA ASP A 83 -6.53 13.63 -3.97
C ASP A 83 -5.57 12.82 -4.86
N TYR A 84 -4.32 12.68 -4.41
CA TYR A 84 -3.29 11.84 -5.05
C TYR A 84 -3.06 10.51 -4.30
N GLY A 85 -4.06 10.01 -3.57
CA GLY A 85 -3.98 8.89 -2.62
C GLY A 85 -3.29 7.64 -3.17
N TRP A 86 -3.50 7.33 -4.45
CA TRP A 86 -2.83 6.20 -5.08
C TRP A 86 -1.31 6.38 -5.11
N PHE A 87 -0.82 7.55 -5.52
CA PHE A 87 0.61 7.84 -5.64
C PHE A 87 1.26 8.03 -4.28
N THR A 88 0.63 8.84 -3.41
CA THR A 88 1.14 9.13 -2.06
C THR A 88 1.18 7.86 -1.22
N GLY A 89 0.13 7.03 -1.30
CA GLY A 89 0.06 5.73 -0.66
C GLY A 89 1.12 4.76 -1.19
N SER A 90 1.27 4.64 -2.52
CA SER A 90 2.26 3.74 -3.13
C SER A 90 3.69 4.11 -2.75
N ILE A 91 4.05 5.38 -2.87
CA ILE A 91 5.41 5.86 -2.56
C ILE A 91 5.69 5.66 -1.08
N LEU A 92 4.78 6.09 -0.20
CA LEU A 92 5.00 5.98 1.24
C LEU A 92 5.04 4.53 1.72
N GLY A 93 4.11 3.70 1.25
CA GLY A 93 4.08 2.27 1.56
C GLY A 93 5.34 1.55 1.08
N GLY A 94 5.78 1.83 -0.15
CA GLY A 94 7.03 1.30 -0.68
C GLY A 94 8.26 1.73 0.13
N VAL A 95 8.39 3.02 0.47
CA VAL A 95 9.51 3.54 1.27
C VAL A 95 9.53 2.91 2.66
N ILE A 96 8.39 2.86 3.36
CA ILE A 96 8.31 2.24 4.69
C ILE A 96 8.66 0.76 4.59
N TYR A 97 8.10 0.05 3.62
CA TYR A 97 8.41 -1.37 3.43
C TYR A 97 9.89 -1.60 3.18
N TYR A 98 10.52 -0.79 2.32
CA TYR A 98 11.95 -0.89 2.06
C TYR A 98 12.78 -0.71 3.35
N LEU A 99 12.47 0.32 4.14
CA LEU A 99 13.21 0.64 5.36
C LEU A 99 13.05 -0.44 6.44
N VAL A 100 11.84 -0.96 6.61
CA VAL A 100 11.54 -1.98 7.63
C VAL A 100 12.07 -3.36 7.20
N SER A 101 11.92 -3.71 5.92
CA SER A 101 12.31 -5.02 5.39
C SER A 101 13.81 -5.15 5.15
N ARG A 102 14.56 -4.04 4.99
CA ARG A 102 16.03 -4.05 4.83
C ARG A 102 16.78 -4.65 6.03
N ARG A 103 16.14 -4.75 7.20
CA ARG A 103 16.74 -5.34 8.41
C ARG A 103 16.50 -6.84 8.56
N ARG A 104 15.78 -7.47 7.63
CA ARG A 104 15.55 -8.92 7.63
C ARG A 104 16.62 -9.58 6.74
N PRO A 105 17.48 -10.46 7.28
CA PRO A 105 18.45 -11.21 6.48
C PRO A 105 17.76 -12.12 5.46
#